data_AF-J6EZS1-F1
#
_entry.id   AF-J6EZS1-F1
#
_cell.length_a   1.000
_cell.length_b   1.000
_cell.length_c   1.000
_cell.angle_alpha   90.00
_cell.angle_beta   90.00
_cell.angle_gamma   90.00
#
_symmetry.space_group_name_H-M   'P 1'
#
loop_
_entity.id
_entity.type
_entity.pdbx_description
1 polymer ?
#
loop_
_entity_poly.entity_id
_entity_poly.type
_entity_poly.pdbx_seq_one_letter_code
_entity_poly.pdbx_strand_id
1 'polypeptide(L)'
;MLFTSLLASLVLASGAAANSWGGNNLLMLQGMEESAQIDFIKRQAADGSKVLRLWVRGYKKGCEKGTNIAIDAPDFETELGKYNDETLDVLDRTLGLIQEHGQGMKVIISPHNANAIYGLWSLTDVYTKFGPRFYNQDEPQKIYDSRLQHILEYKGKHTGKAWKDFSEVILAFDLQNEPFVGAKDCPNLGQADKQWACKRATNMRKILSPDIKIATGGLGGAIDNKCTFMAEAMSCDAIDAISAADWNEQKGSKLMYVEELGIEWRKKGWDIAKTFSDVTSTLNSAGVPWMSWMLIPDVAGNCKDNYNSDTDYNIIPLDKAGDIAKAMSGAAAAKSDQDWGLSAGGGSSGSSSTRPLNQGNGTSSDVMSHTNGTSSSDNGTTTAGGSLSTGGSSSTGETASNGGSSSGETSASGETSSAGGTSSEGTETSSQGATSPGSSTGGSTEGGKGNSQDDSGGAKMGASWSKDDASSSKEKGSWSKDGASASKSDGKSCRLRW
;
A
#
# COMPACT_ATOMS: atom_id res chain seq x y z
N MET A 1 -23.47 6.94 61.10
CA MET A 1 -23.49 6.87 59.62
C MET A 1 -22.32 7.72 59.14
N LEU A 2 -21.40 7.18 58.33
CA LEU A 2 -20.37 7.96 57.66
C LEU A 2 -20.77 8.11 56.18
N PHE A 3 -20.67 9.33 55.65
CA PHE A 3 -20.74 9.58 54.21
C PHE A 3 -19.33 9.79 53.68
N THR A 4 -18.83 8.82 52.91
CA THR A 4 -17.53 8.93 52.24
C THR A 4 -17.72 9.63 50.90
N SER A 5 -17.47 10.94 50.83
CA SER A 5 -17.59 11.69 49.58
C SER A 5 -16.49 11.31 48.59
N LEU A 6 -16.87 10.57 47.55
CA LEU A 6 -15.97 10.19 46.46
C LEU A 6 -15.86 11.35 45.45
N LEU A 7 -14.79 12.14 45.52
CA LEU A 7 -14.50 13.12 44.47
C LEU A 7 -14.03 12.39 43.20
N ALA A 8 -14.94 12.22 42.24
CA ALA A 8 -14.59 11.82 40.89
C ALA A 8 -13.91 12.99 40.16
N SER A 9 -12.58 13.02 40.18
CA SER A 9 -11.78 13.95 39.38
C SER A 9 -11.97 13.66 37.89
N LEU A 10 -12.93 14.36 37.26
CA LEU A 10 -13.14 14.30 35.82
C LEU A 10 -11.96 14.96 35.11
N VAL A 11 -10.94 14.16 34.79
CA VAL A 11 -9.84 14.58 33.92
C VAL A 11 -10.40 14.72 32.51
N LEU A 12 -10.88 15.93 32.20
CA LEU A 12 -11.11 16.38 30.83
C LEU A 12 -9.74 16.42 30.15
N ALA A 13 -9.35 15.31 29.55
CA ALA A 13 -8.22 15.24 28.66
C ALA A 13 -8.53 16.13 27.45
N SER A 14 -8.02 17.36 27.49
CA SER A 14 -8.04 18.29 26.36
C SER A 14 -7.14 17.76 25.25
N GLY A 15 -7.60 16.72 24.55
CA GLY A 15 -6.96 16.20 23.37
C GLY A 15 -6.75 17.35 22.40
N ALA A 16 -5.49 17.63 22.07
CA ALA A 16 -5.19 18.55 20.97
C ALA A 16 -5.85 17.97 19.72
N ALA A 17 -6.67 18.76 19.04
CA ALA A 17 -7.29 18.33 17.80
C ALA A 17 -6.18 17.89 16.83
N ALA A 18 -6.16 16.61 16.48
CA ALA A 18 -5.20 16.09 15.54
C ALA A 18 -5.43 16.71 14.17
N ASN A 19 -4.38 16.80 13.36
CA ASN A 19 -4.52 17.20 11.98
C ASN A 19 -4.66 15.96 11.09
N SER A 20 -5.39 16.13 9.99
CA SER A 20 -5.44 15.16 8.91
C SER A 20 -4.11 15.10 8.16
N TRP A 21 -4.02 14.26 7.13
CA TRP A 21 -2.80 14.11 6.35
C TRP A 21 -3.06 13.64 4.92
N GLY A 22 -2.19 14.08 4.02
CA GLY A 22 -2.13 13.62 2.63
C GLY A 22 -0.93 12.70 2.43
N GLY A 23 -1.06 11.78 1.47
CA GLY A 23 -0.06 10.76 1.18
C GLY A 23 -0.12 10.22 -0.25
N ASN A 24 0.72 9.22 -0.54
CA ASN A 24 0.89 8.70 -1.89
C ASN A 24 1.25 7.20 -1.91
N ASN A 25 0.66 6.47 -2.86
CA ASN A 25 0.96 5.07 -3.15
C ASN A 25 2.17 5.00 -4.09
N LEU A 26 3.28 4.39 -3.67
CA LEU A 26 4.54 4.40 -4.40
C LEU A 26 5.07 3.01 -4.77
N LEU A 27 4.28 2.29 -5.58
CA LEU A 27 4.54 0.93 -6.06
C LEU A 27 5.90 0.74 -6.79
N MET A 28 6.56 1.84 -7.19
CA MET A 28 7.85 1.83 -7.90
C MET A 28 9.07 2.34 -7.11
N LEU A 29 8.88 3.02 -5.97
CA LEU A 29 9.95 3.84 -5.37
C LEU A 29 11.23 3.03 -5.12
N GLN A 30 11.13 1.89 -4.43
CA GLN A 30 12.29 1.08 -4.07
C GLN A 30 13.08 0.50 -5.28
N GLY A 31 12.43 0.40 -6.45
CA GLY A 31 13.02 -0.06 -7.72
C GLY A 31 13.76 1.03 -8.52
N MET A 32 13.61 2.31 -8.15
CA MET A 32 14.30 3.42 -8.80
C MET A 32 15.79 3.47 -8.42
N GLU A 33 16.57 4.21 -9.21
CA GLU A 33 17.95 4.60 -8.87
C GLU A 33 17.97 5.42 -7.56
N GLU A 34 19.04 5.33 -6.77
CA GLU A 34 19.09 5.89 -5.41
C GLU A 34 18.95 7.41 -5.36
N SER A 35 19.67 8.17 -6.19
CA SER A 35 19.52 9.63 -6.25
C SER A 35 18.11 10.04 -6.69
N ALA A 36 17.50 9.29 -7.62
CA ALA A 36 16.11 9.50 -8.04
C ALA A 36 15.10 9.17 -6.92
N GLN A 37 15.36 8.16 -6.07
CA GLN A 37 14.55 7.91 -4.86
C GLN A 37 14.66 9.08 -3.90
N ILE A 38 15.90 9.49 -3.59
CA ILE A 38 16.23 10.56 -2.65
C ILE A 38 15.53 11.87 -3.03
N ASP A 39 15.65 12.31 -4.28
CA ASP A 39 15.06 13.58 -4.73
C ASP A 39 13.54 13.53 -4.81
N PHE A 40 12.96 12.38 -5.15
CA PHE A 40 11.50 12.21 -5.12
C PHE A 40 10.94 12.13 -3.70
N ILE A 41 11.64 11.50 -2.75
CA ILE A 41 11.30 11.51 -1.31
C ILE A 41 11.36 12.94 -0.77
N LYS A 42 12.42 13.70 -1.06
CA LYS A 42 12.53 15.12 -0.70
C LYS A 42 11.40 15.94 -1.30
N ARG A 43 11.01 15.67 -2.55
CA ARG A 43 9.90 16.36 -3.23
C ARG A 43 8.54 16.05 -2.57
N GLN A 44 8.26 14.80 -2.22
CA GLN A 44 7.05 14.42 -1.48
C GLN A 44 7.00 15.12 -0.11
N ALA A 45 8.13 15.17 0.62
CA ALA A 45 8.24 15.90 1.88
C ALA A 45 8.02 17.41 1.72
N ALA A 46 8.61 18.03 0.70
CA ALA A 46 8.50 19.46 0.40
C ALA A 46 7.10 19.88 -0.08
N ASP A 47 6.41 19.03 -0.85
CA ASP A 47 4.99 19.19 -1.17
C ASP A 47 4.11 18.99 0.10
N GLY A 48 4.66 18.42 1.18
CA GLY A 48 4.00 18.35 2.47
C GLY A 48 3.32 17.01 2.78
N SER A 49 3.57 15.97 1.97
CA SER A 49 3.14 14.59 2.26
C SER A 49 3.57 14.15 3.66
N LYS A 50 2.82 13.21 4.26
CA LYS A 50 3.09 12.67 5.61
C LYS A 50 3.17 11.15 5.64
N VAL A 51 2.58 10.47 4.66
CA VAL A 51 2.53 9.00 4.61
C VAL A 51 2.76 8.53 3.17
N LEU A 52 3.65 7.55 3.01
CA LEU A 52 3.88 6.82 1.76
C LEU A 52 3.44 5.37 1.93
N ARG A 53 2.82 4.76 0.92
CA ARG A 53 2.47 3.32 0.92
C ARG A 53 3.39 2.58 -0.04
N LEU A 54 3.95 1.46 0.40
CA LEU A 54 4.97 0.65 -0.29
C LEU A 54 4.60 -0.83 -0.25
N TRP A 55 5.19 -1.66 -1.11
CA TRP A 55 4.83 -3.09 -1.26
C TRP A 55 6.03 -4.02 -1.12
N VAL A 56 5.80 -5.20 -0.54
CA VAL A 56 6.71 -6.35 -0.63
C VAL A 56 6.50 -7.04 -1.98
N ARG A 57 7.26 -6.64 -3.01
CA ARG A 57 7.18 -7.17 -4.39
C ARG A 57 8.54 -7.18 -5.10
N GLY A 58 8.69 -8.05 -6.10
CA GLY A 58 9.85 -8.07 -6.99
C GLY A 58 9.83 -6.95 -8.05
N TYR A 59 11.00 -6.71 -8.64
CA TYR A 59 11.25 -5.67 -9.65
C TYR A 59 12.14 -6.21 -10.78
N LYS A 60 11.97 -5.69 -11.98
CA LYS A 60 12.84 -5.96 -13.14
C LYS A 60 13.24 -4.64 -13.77
N LYS A 61 14.51 -4.52 -14.18
CA LYS A 61 15.04 -3.31 -14.84
C LYS A 61 14.25 -3.00 -16.11
N GLY A 62 14.06 -1.71 -16.37
CA GLY A 62 13.31 -1.22 -17.53
C GLY A 62 12.34 -0.12 -17.15
N CYS A 63 11.12 -0.19 -17.69
CA CYS A 63 10.09 0.83 -17.50
C CYS A 63 8.81 0.20 -16.99
N GLU A 64 8.27 0.73 -15.90
CA GLU A 64 6.97 0.35 -15.35
C GLU A 64 6.24 1.62 -14.91
N LYS A 65 4.98 1.77 -15.31
CA LYS A 65 4.14 2.95 -15.02
C LYS A 65 4.80 4.29 -15.40
N GLY A 66 5.65 4.31 -16.44
CA GLY A 66 6.41 5.49 -16.86
C GLY A 66 7.64 5.85 -16.03
N THR A 67 7.93 5.08 -14.98
CA THR A 67 9.11 5.24 -14.11
C THR A 67 10.23 4.30 -14.58
N ASN A 68 11.47 4.80 -14.58
CA ASN A 68 12.65 3.99 -14.91
C ASN A 68 13.12 3.18 -13.68
N ILE A 69 13.10 1.86 -13.82
CA ILE A 69 13.49 0.89 -12.78
C ILE A 69 14.94 0.48 -13.03
N ALA A 70 15.80 0.77 -12.07
CA ALA A 70 17.25 0.71 -12.20
C ALA A 70 17.88 -0.53 -11.53
N ILE A 71 17.13 -1.19 -10.63
CA ILE A 71 17.53 -2.45 -9.99
C ILE A 71 16.63 -3.60 -10.46
N ASP A 72 17.13 -4.83 -10.34
CA ASP A 72 16.29 -6.01 -10.30
C ASP A 72 16.11 -6.38 -8.82
N ALA A 73 14.98 -6.99 -8.49
CA ALA A 73 14.74 -7.62 -7.20
C ALA A 73 13.88 -8.87 -7.42
N PRO A 74 14.20 -10.02 -6.80
CA PRO A 74 13.40 -11.23 -6.96
C PRO A 74 12.00 -11.05 -6.38
N ASP A 75 11.07 -11.89 -6.83
CA ASP A 75 9.78 -12.02 -6.16
C ASP A 75 9.99 -12.62 -4.76
N PHE A 76 9.39 -11.98 -3.74
CA PHE A 76 9.62 -12.32 -2.33
C PHE A 76 9.28 -13.77 -1.96
N GLU A 77 8.39 -14.42 -2.70
CA GLU A 77 7.98 -15.81 -2.43
C GLU A 77 7.67 -16.51 -3.76
N THR A 78 8.59 -17.34 -4.25
CA THR A 78 8.45 -18.13 -5.49
C THR A 78 8.08 -19.59 -5.25
N GLU A 79 8.17 -20.04 -3.99
CA GLU A 79 7.60 -21.29 -3.48
C GLU A 79 7.04 -21.01 -2.08
N LEU A 80 5.90 -21.60 -1.72
CA LEU A 80 5.24 -21.32 -0.43
C LEU A 80 6.15 -21.61 0.75
N GLY A 81 6.31 -20.63 1.65
CA GLY A 81 7.19 -20.75 2.81
C GLY A 81 8.69 -20.60 2.50
N LYS A 82 9.07 -20.23 1.27
CA LYS A 82 10.46 -19.92 0.89
C LYS A 82 10.56 -18.44 0.51
N TYR A 83 10.93 -17.64 1.50
CA TYR A 83 11.01 -16.19 1.41
C TYR A 83 12.38 -15.75 0.86
N ASN A 84 12.39 -14.67 0.07
CA ASN A 84 13.61 -14.09 -0.48
C ASN A 84 13.85 -12.68 0.10
N ASP A 85 14.75 -12.61 1.08
CA ASP A 85 15.05 -11.37 1.81
C ASP A 85 15.71 -10.29 0.95
N GLU A 86 16.22 -10.59 -0.26
CA GLU A 86 16.70 -9.55 -1.19
C GLU A 86 15.57 -8.55 -1.54
N THR A 87 14.32 -9.01 -1.58
CA THR A 87 13.15 -8.14 -1.77
C THR A 87 12.89 -7.23 -0.55
N LEU A 88 13.22 -7.69 0.65
CA LEU A 88 13.09 -6.92 1.89
C LEU A 88 14.27 -5.98 2.11
N ASP A 89 15.49 -6.39 1.75
CA ASP A 89 16.70 -5.55 1.72
C ASP A 89 16.49 -4.30 0.86
N VAL A 90 15.91 -4.49 -0.34
CA VAL A 90 15.60 -3.42 -1.28
C VAL A 90 14.60 -2.41 -0.69
N LEU A 91 13.56 -2.89 0.01
CA LEU A 91 12.58 -2.04 0.68
C LEU A 91 13.16 -1.38 1.95
N ASP A 92 13.99 -2.09 2.72
CA ASP A 92 14.66 -1.59 3.93
C ASP A 92 15.60 -0.43 3.64
N ARG A 93 16.36 -0.51 2.53
CA ARG A 93 17.14 0.62 2.02
C ARG A 93 16.24 1.84 1.78
N THR A 94 15.09 1.66 1.14
CA THR A 94 14.11 2.74 0.89
C THR A 94 13.48 3.27 2.18
N LEU A 95 13.22 2.43 3.20
CA LEU A 95 12.81 2.89 4.53
C LEU A 95 13.88 3.79 5.17
N GLY A 96 15.16 3.45 5.02
CA GLY A 96 16.28 4.29 5.44
C GLY A 96 16.32 5.65 4.74
N LEU A 97 16.16 5.68 3.40
CA LEU A 97 16.10 6.93 2.64
C LEU A 97 14.89 7.81 3.03
N ILE A 98 13.75 7.19 3.36
CA ILE A 98 12.56 7.91 3.87
C ILE A 98 12.82 8.44 5.30
N GLN A 99 13.49 7.67 6.15
CA GLN A 99 13.88 8.12 7.49
C GLN A 99 14.84 9.32 7.46
N GLU A 100 15.83 9.32 6.56
CA GLU A 100 16.82 10.40 6.45
C GLU A 100 16.27 11.65 5.74
N HIS A 101 15.54 11.48 4.64
CA HIS A 101 15.17 12.60 3.76
C HIS A 101 13.67 12.96 3.76
N GLY A 102 12.82 12.09 4.30
CA GLY A 102 11.37 12.27 4.29
C GLY A 102 10.82 13.28 5.30
N GLN A 103 11.68 13.96 6.07
CA GLN A 103 11.30 15.01 7.04
C GLN A 103 10.23 14.55 8.06
N GLY A 104 10.29 13.29 8.48
CA GLY A 104 9.31 12.69 9.40
C GLY A 104 8.07 12.10 8.73
N MET A 105 8.04 11.99 7.39
CA MET A 105 7.10 11.08 6.70
C MET A 105 7.19 9.67 7.28
N LYS A 106 6.05 8.99 7.33
CA LYS A 106 5.93 7.59 7.71
C LYS A 106 5.59 6.70 6.52
N VAL A 107 5.67 5.38 6.73
CA VAL A 107 5.37 4.36 5.72
C VAL A 107 4.24 3.43 6.18
N ILE A 108 3.32 3.11 5.26
CA ILE A 108 2.44 1.95 5.35
C ILE A 108 3.00 0.85 4.43
N ILE A 109 3.23 -0.35 4.94
CA ILE A 109 3.80 -1.46 4.17
C ILE A 109 2.72 -2.49 3.85
N SER A 110 2.52 -2.76 2.56
CA SER A 110 1.60 -3.79 2.08
C SER A 110 2.34 -5.11 1.78
N PRO A 111 2.06 -6.22 2.50
CA PRO A 111 2.88 -7.43 2.45
C PRO A 111 2.60 -8.34 1.24
N HIS A 112 1.52 -8.09 0.48
CA HIS A 112 1.03 -8.94 -0.59
C HIS A 112 -0.03 -8.21 -1.44
N ASN A 113 -0.19 -8.55 -2.72
CA ASN A 113 -1.26 -8.00 -3.58
C ASN A 113 -2.37 -9.05 -3.84
N ALA A 114 -3.60 -8.80 -3.38
CA ALA A 114 -4.73 -9.72 -3.55
C ALA A 114 -5.09 -10.00 -5.01
N ASN A 115 -4.79 -9.07 -5.93
CA ASN A 115 -5.08 -9.21 -7.35
C ASN A 115 -4.41 -10.45 -7.98
N ALA A 116 -3.25 -10.86 -7.48
CA ALA A 116 -2.54 -12.05 -7.94
C ALA A 116 -3.25 -13.37 -7.53
N ILE A 117 -3.98 -13.41 -6.42
CA ILE A 117 -4.79 -14.59 -6.01
C ILE A 117 -5.87 -14.89 -7.06
N TYR A 118 -6.38 -13.85 -7.72
CA TYR A 118 -7.50 -13.92 -8.66
C TYR A 118 -7.08 -13.88 -10.14
N GLY A 119 -5.78 -13.78 -10.45
CA GLY A 119 -5.29 -13.69 -11.83
C GLY A 119 -5.56 -12.33 -12.52
N LEU A 120 -5.88 -11.29 -11.74
CA LEU A 120 -6.35 -10.01 -12.29
C LEU A 120 -5.23 -9.29 -13.04
N TRP A 121 -5.57 -8.78 -14.23
CA TRP A 121 -4.63 -8.19 -15.20
C TRP A 121 -3.42 -9.08 -15.52
N SER A 122 -3.62 -10.41 -15.47
CA SER A 122 -2.58 -11.44 -15.66
C SER A 122 -1.48 -11.46 -14.58
N LEU A 123 -1.71 -10.83 -13.42
CA LEU A 123 -0.85 -10.98 -12.25
C LEU A 123 -1.08 -12.36 -11.61
N THR A 124 -0.01 -13.12 -11.36
CA THR A 124 -0.05 -14.44 -10.71
C THR A 124 1.15 -14.64 -9.78
N ASP A 125 0.96 -15.45 -8.74
CA ASP A 125 1.96 -15.79 -7.75
C ASP A 125 1.75 -17.21 -7.18
N VAL A 126 2.46 -17.53 -6.09
CA VAL A 126 2.37 -18.82 -5.38
C VAL A 126 1.02 -19.09 -4.71
N TYR A 127 0.19 -18.06 -4.49
CA TYR A 127 -1.14 -18.15 -3.88
C TYR A 127 -2.28 -18.24 -4.90
N THR A 128 -2.07 -17.88 -6.18
CA THR A 128 -3.07 -18.03 -7.26
C THR A 128 -3.70 -19.43 -7.31
N LYS A 129 -2.93 -20.49 -6.99
CA LYS A 129 -3.43 -21.89 -6.95
C LYS A 129 -4.52 -22.16 -5.88
N PHE A 130 -4.69 -21.26 -4.91
CA PHE A 130 -5.79 -21.34 -3.95
C PHE A 130 -7.05 -20.63 -4.48
N GLY A 131 -6.89 -19.53 -5.22
CA GLY A 131 -7.99 -18.68 -5.66
C GLY A 131 -8.86 -18.23 -4.46
N PRO A 132 -10.20 -18.21 -4.59
CA PRO A 132 -11.11 -17.85 -3.49
C PRO A 132 -10.89 -18.63 -2.17
N ARG A 133 -10.31 -19.84 -2.22
CA ARG A 133 -10.05 -20.67 -1.03
C ARG A 133 -9.04 -20.04 -0.06
N PHE A 134 -8.21 -19.11 -0.54
CA PHE A 134 -7.26 -18.34 0.27
C PHE A 134 -7.92 -17.69 1.49
N TYR A 135 -9.16 -17.20 1.32
CA TYR A 135 -9.84 -16.42 2.36
C TYR A 135 -10.68 -17.24 3.35
N ASN A 136 -10.95 -18.52 3.06
CA ASN A 136 -11.82 -19.37 3.89
C ASN A 136 -11.25 -20.74 4.29
N GLN A 137 -10.13 -21.19 3.72
CA GLN A 137 -9.47 -22.45 4.12
C GLN A 137 -8.30 -22.23 5.07
N ASP A 138 -8.22 -23.06 6.10
CA ASP A 138 -7.20 -23.02 7.16
C ASP A 138 -5.75 -23.12 6.66
N GLU A 139 -5.50 -23.93 5.62
CA GLU A 139 -4.16 -24.18 5.08
C GLU A 139 -3.53 -22.93 4.43
N PRO A 140 -4.11 -22.31 3.37
CA PRO A 140 -3.55 -21.10 2.78
C PRO A 140 -3.48 -19.94 3.78
N GLN A 141 -4.43 -19.87 4.72
CA GLN A 141 -4.40 -18.90 5.81
C GLN A 141 -3.17 -19.07 6.70
N LYS A 142 -2.86 -20.29 7.16
CA LYS A 142 -1.67 -20.56 8.00
C LYS A 142 -0.37 -20.28 7.26
N ILE A 143 -0.30 -20.56 5.96
CA ILE A 143 0.87 -20.26 5.13
C ILE A 143 1.03 -18.74 4.96
N TYR A 144 -0.06 -18.01 4.74
CA TYR A 144 -0.05 -16.55 4.66
C TYR A 144 0.27 -15.89 6.01
N ASP A 145 -0.23 -16.43 7.12
CA ASP A 145 0.12 -16.02 8.48
C ASP A 145 1.64 -16.19 8.74
N SER A 146 2.27 -17.24 8.19
CA SER A 146 3.74 -17.41 8.22
C SER A 146 4.48 -16.38 7.36
N ARG A 147 3.95 -16.04 6.17
CA ARG A 147 4.49 -14.97 5.30
C ARG A 147 4.47 -13.62 6.02
N LEU A 148 3.34 -13.30 6.67
CA LEU A 148 3.21 -12.10 7.50
C LEU A 148 4.23 -12.12 8.65
N GLN A 149 4.36 -13.24 9.38
CA GLN A 149 5.36 -13.35 10.45
C GLN A 149 6.78 -13.07 9.94
N HIS A 150 7.20 -13.66 8.82
CA HIS A 150 8.54 -13.43 8.27
C HIS A 150 8.78 -11.95 7.91
N ILE A 151 7.83 -11.29 7.24
CA ILE A 151 7.93 -9.86 6.89
C ILE A 151 7.99 -8.96 8.13
N LEU A 152 7.23 -9.29 9.18
CA LEU A 152 7.20 -8.50 10.42
C LEU A 152 8.44 -8.71 11.29
N GLU A 153 8.96 -9.93 11.38
CA GLU A 153 10.13 -10.27 12.18
C GLU A 153 11.46 -10.03 11.46
N TYR A 154 11.44 -9.73 10.16
CA TYR A 154 12.62 -9.36 9.38
C TYR A 154 13.39 -8.21 10.04
N LYS A 155 14.72 -8.35 10.02
CA LYS A 155 15.66 -7.35 10.53
C LYS A 155 16.39 -6.71 9.35
N GLY A 156 16.13 -5.42 9.18
CA GLY A 156 16.72 -4.57 8.15
C GLY A 156 18.24 -4.69 8.04
N LYS A 157 18.70 -5.06 6.85
CA LYS A 157 20.12 -5.14 6.49
C LYS A 157 20.78 -3.76 6.36
N HIS A 158 20.00 -2.75 5.97
CA HIS A 158 20.48 -1.38 5.76
C HIS A 158 20.17 -0.50 6.98
N THR A 159 19.00 -0.67 7.61
CA THR A 159 18.57 0.11 8.78
C THR A 159 19.02 -0.49 10.12
N GLY A 160 19.35 -1.79 10.14
CA GLY A 160 19.67 -2.55 11.35
C GLY A 160 18.46 -2.86 12.25
N LYS A 161 17.25 -2.42 11.86
CA LYS A 161 16.03 -2.42 12.69
C LYS A 161 15.19 -3.68 12.47
N ALA A 162 14.64 -4.26 13.54
CA ALA A 162 13.55 -5.23 13.41
C ALA A 162 12.28 -4.48 13.00
N TRP A 163 11.65 -4.86 11.89
CA TRP A 163 10.54 -4.09 11.32
C TRP A 163 9.32 -4.00 12.25
N LYS A 164 9.03 -5.05 13.02
CA LYS A 164 8.01 -5.05 14.08
C LYS A 164 8.18 -4.01 15.20
N ASP A 165 9.38 -3.45 15.34
CA ASP A 165 9.74 -2.46 16.37
C ASP A 165 10.09 -1.08 15.75
N PHE A 166 10.09 -0.95 14.42
CA PHE A 166 10.61 0.22 13.70
C PHE A 166 9.59 1.38 13.54
N SER A 167 8.91 1.74 14.64
CA SER A 167 7.87 2.78 14.66
C SER A 167 8.38 4.18 14.33
N GLU A 168 9.72 4.39 14.29
CA GLU A 168 10.31 5.66 13.86
C GLU A 168 10.01 5.99 12.39
N VAL A 169 9.84 4.99 11.51
CA VAL A 169 9.44 5.20 10.10
C VAL A 169 8.16 4.46 9.72
N ILE A 170 7.89 3.28 10.28
CA ILE A 170 6.70 2.49 9.93
C ILE A 170 5.50 2.98 10.77
N LEU A 171 4.45 3.46 10.10
CA LEU A 171 3.17 3.81 10.71
C LEU A 171 2.26 2.58 10.83
N ALA A 172 2.21 1.77 9.78
CA ALA A 172 1.33 0.60 9.73
C ALA A 172 1.85 -0.52 8.82
N PHE A 173 1.33 -1.73 9.03
CA PHE A 173 1.28 -2.77 8.01
C PHE A 173 -0.17 -3.00 7.57
N ASP A 174 -0.39 -3.15 6.27
CA ASP A 174 -1.66 -3.69 5.76
C ASP A 174 -1.77 -5.19 6.09
N LEU A 175 -2.98 -5.72 6.17
CA LEU A 175 -3.20 -7.17 6.13
C LEU A 175 -2.81 -7.76 4.75
N GLN A 176 -3.12 -7.02 3.69
CA GLN A 176 -2.91 -7.33 2.25
C GLN A 176 -3.38 -6.09 1.45
N ASN A 177 -2.90 -5.87 0.22
CA ASN A 177 -3.48 -4.88 -0.70
C ASN A 177 -4.74 -5.45 -1.37
N GLU A 178 -5.85 -4.75 -1.25
CA GLU A 178 -7.19 -5.05 -1.75
C GLU A 178 -7.75 -6.47 -1.44
N PRO A 179 -7.68 -6.97 -0.20
CA PRO A 179 -8.21 -8.29 0.15
C PRO A 179 -9.67 -8.43 -0.30
N PHE A 180 -10.01 -9.53 -0.98
CA PHE A 180 -11.31 -9.80 -1.64
C PHE A 180 -11.62 -9.04 -2.95
N VAL A 181 -10.69 -8.29 -3.56
CA VAL A 181 -10.94 -7.56 -4.83
C VAL A 181 -11.54 -8.39 -5.98
N GLY A 182 -11.12 -9.65 -6.15
CA GLY A 182 -11.67 -10.56 -7.16
C GLY A 182 -12.75 -11.52 -6.65
N ALA A 183 -13.24 -11.31 -5.42
CA ALA A 183 -14.33 -12.11 -4.86
C ALA A 183 -15.66 -11.87 -5.59
N LYS A 184 -16.63 -12.75 -5.35
CA LYS A 184 -17.98 -12.65 -5.91
C LYS A 184 -18.99 -13.06 -4.84
N ASP A 185 -20.22 -12.56 -4.99
CA ASP A 185 -21.35 -12.87 -4.10
C ASP A 185 -21.07 -12.61 -2.61
N CYS A 186 -20.27 -11.58 -2.30
CA CYS A 186 -19.78 -11.26 -0.95
C CYS A 186 -20.83 -11.18 0.18
N PRO A 187 -22.10 -10.75 -0.04
CA PRO A 187 -23.15 -10.90 0.98
C PRO A 187 -23.33 -12.34 1.48
N ASN A 188 -23.14 -13.33 0.59
CA ASN A 188 -23.31 -14.76 0.82
C ASN A 188 -22.02 -15.46 1.29
N LEU A 189 -20.87 -14.77 1.34
CA LEU A 189 -19.63 -15.37 1.84
C LEU A 189 -19.73 -15.72 3.33
N GLY A 190 -18.97 -16.75 3.72
CA GLY A 190 -19.12 -17.43 5.01
C GLY A 190 -18.52 -16.67 6.18
N GLN A 191 -18.75 -17.18 7.39
CA GLN A 191 -18.15 -16.61 8.59
C GLN A 191 -16.62 -16.73 8.59
N ALA A 192 -16.06 -17.70 7.85
CA ALA A 192 -14.61 -17.85 7.68
C ALA A 192 -14.00 -16.67 6.91
N ASP A 193 -14.62 -16.28 5.78
CA ASP A 193 -14.27 -15.11 4.98
C ASP A 193 -14.42 -13.82 5.78
N LYS A 194 -15.57 -13.63 6.43
CA LYS A 194 -15.89 -12.45 7.25
C LYS A 194 -14.95 -12.27 8.44
N GLN A 195 -14.45 -13.36 9.03
CA GLN A 195 -13.41 -13.32 10.07
C GLN A 195 -11.98 -13.18 9.53
N TRP A 196 -11.75 -13.18 8.20
CA TRP A 196 -10.41 -13.32 7.65
C TRP A 196 -9.48 -12.18 8.08
N ALA A 197 -9.99 -10.94 8.03
CA ALA A 197 -9.22 -9.76 8.41
C ALA A 197 -8.83 -9.81 9.89
N CYS A 198 -9.79 -10.07 10.77
CA CYS A 198 -9.56 -10.05 12.20
C CYS A 198 -8.60 -11.16 12.69
N LYS A 199 -8.64 -12.36 12.07
CA LYS A 199 -7.71 -13.44 12.40
C LYS A 199 -6.25 -13.06 12.08
N ARG A 200 -6.00 -12.47 10.91
CA ARG A 200 -4.68 -11.99 10.48
C ARG A 200 -4.19 -10.84 11.37
N ALA A 201 -5.04 -9.84 11.61
CA ALA A 201 -4.74 -8.75 12.54
C ALA A 201 -4.36 -9.27 13.95
N THR A 202 -5.12 -10.25 14.47
CA THR A 202 -4.86 -10.89 15.76
C THR A 202 -3.53 -11.66 15.78
N ASN A 203 -3.04 -12.15 14.64
CA ASN A 203 -1.71 -12.77 14.55
C ASN A 203 -0.61 -11.71 14.48
N MET A 204 -0.76 -10.69 13.63
CA MET A 204 0.19 -9.58 13.51
C MET A 204 0.36 -8.81 14.84
N ARG A 205 -0.71 -8.61 15.61
CA ARG A 205 -0.69 -7.91 16.91
C ARG A 205 0.02 -8.70 18.03
N LYS A 206 0.36 -9.98 17.83
CA LYS A 206 1.25 -10.75 18.73
C LYS A 206 2.74 -10.46 18.48
N ILE A 207 3.05 -9.86 17.33
CA ILE A 207 4.41 -9.65 16.82
C ILE A 207 4.76 -8.15 16.85
N LEU A 208 3.84 -7.30 16.38
CA LEU A 208 4.02 -5.85 16.27
C LEU A 208 4.02 -5.12 17.61
N SER A 209 4.97 -4.19 17.78
CA SER A 209 4.91 -3.12 18.77
C SER A 209 3.54 -2.41 18.74
N PRO A 210 2.97 -2.01 19.89
CA PRO A 210 1.73 -1.23 19.93
C PRO A 210 1.81 0.12 19.22
N ASP A 211 3.02 0.66 19.00
CA ASP A 211 3.23 1.92 18.27
C ASP A 211 3.03 1.77 16.75
N ILE A 212 3.12 0.54 16.21
CA ILE A 212 2.88 0.25 14.79
C ILE A 212 1.45 -0.25 14.64
N LYS A 213 0.69 0.38 13.73
CA LYS A 213 -0.73 0.10 13.48
C LYS A 213 -0.92 -1.09 12.54
N ILE A 214 -2.10 -1.70 12.60
CA ILE A 214 -2.57 -2.70 11.64
C ILE A 214 -3.69 -2.07 10.80
N ALA A 215 -3.45 -1.93 9.51
CA ALA A 215 -4.38 -1.38 8.53
C ALA A 215 -5.07 -2.51 7.74
N THR A 216 -6.31 -2.30 7.27
CA THR A 216 -7.02 -3.32 6.48
C THR A 216 -6.48 -3.50 5.07
N GLY A 217 -5.87 -2.48 4.48
CA GLY A 217 -5.27 -2.51 3.14
C GLY A 217 -6.29 -2.59 1.99
N GLY A 218 -7.53 -2.14 2.21
CA GLY A 218 -8.54 -1.94 1.17
C GLY A 218 -9.53 -3.10 1.03
N LEU A 219 -10.25 -3.46 2.09
CA LEU A 219 -11.19 -4.60 2.05
C LEU A 219 -12.23 -4.44 0.93
N GLY A 220 -12.19 -5.35 -0.04
CA GLY A 220 -12.99 -5.39 -1.25
C GLY A 220 -12.48 -4.58 -2.44
N GLY A 221 -11.44 -3.75 -2.27
CA GLY A 221 -11.06 -2.73 -3.25
C GLY A 221 -12.20 -1.73 -3.45
N ALA A 222 -12.82 -1.75 -4.62
CA ALA A 222 -14.03 -0.99 -4.97
C ALA A 222 -15.22 -1.20 -3.99
N ILE A 223 -16.02 -0.15 -3.73
CA ILE A 223 -17.31 -0.32 -3.02
C ILE A 223 -18.26 -1.25 -3.77
N ASP A 224 -18.29 -1.21 -5.10
CA ASP A 224 -19.37 -1.87 -5.86
C ASP A 224 -19.28 -3.40 -5.82
N ASN A 225 -18.07 -3.92 -5.53
CA ASN A 225 -17.74 -5.29 -5.14
C ASN A 225 -18.37 -5.70 -3.78
N LYS A 226 -18.52 -4.76 -2.83
CA LYS A 226 -19.22 -4.92 -1.53
C LYS A 226 -18.62 -5.96 -0.58
N CYS A 227 -17.32 -6.25 -0.73
CA CYS A 227 -16.58 -7.20 0.11
C CYS A 227 -15.82 -6.52 1.27
N THR A 228 -16.33 -5.38 1.76
CA THR A 228 -15.65 -4.56 2.78
C THR A 228 -15.66 -5.19 4.18
N PHE A 229 -16.66 -6.03 4.48
CA PHE A 229 -16.89 -6.65 5.79
C PHE A 229 -16.73 -5.66 6.96
N MET A 230 -17.25 -4.44 6.76
CA MET A 230 -16.99 -3.29 7.64
C MET A 230 -17.39 -3.55 9.09
N ALA A 231 -18.50 -4.27 9.32
CA ALA A 231 -18.95 -4.60 10.68
C ALA A 231 -17.96 -5.53 11.40
N GLU A 232 -17.43 -6.53 10.71
CA GLU A 232 -16.44 -7.48 11.22
C GLU A 232 -15.03 -6.88 11.34
N ALA A 233 -14.66 -5.93 10.48
CA ALA A 233 -13.42 -5.19 10.58
C ALA A 233 -13.44 -4.18 11.76
N MET A 234 -14.51 -3.38 11.87
CA MET A 234 -14.66 -2.37 12.93
C MET A 234 -14.81 -2.97 14.33
N SER A 235 -15.37 -4.18 14.45
CA SER A 235 -15.50 -4.91 15.72
C SER A 235 -14.26 -5.72 16.11
N CYS A 236 -13.20 -5.73 15.30
CA CYS A 236 -11.97 -6.42 15.64
C CYS A 236 -11.03 -5.54 16.46
N ASP A 237 -10.77 -5.88 17.72
CA ASP A 237 -9.85 -5.11 18.58
C ASP A 237 -8.43 -4.98 17.98
N ALA A 238 -7.94 -6.02 17.30
CA ALA A 238 -6.58 -6.07 16.74
C ALA A 238 -6.36 -5.27 15.43
N ILE A 239 -7.41 -4.70 14.83
CA ILE A 239 -7.30 -3.78 13.68
C ILE A 239 -7.30 -2.34 14.22
N ASP A 240 -6.34 -1.52 13.81
CA ASP A 240 -6.22 -0.13 14.28
C ASP A 240 -6.80 0.88 13.27
N ALA A 241 -6.62 0.59 11.99
CA ALA A 241 -7.02 1.46 10.89
C ALA A 241 -7.81 0.71 9.80
N ILE A 242 -8.87 1.35 9.32
CA ILE A 242 -9.62 0.92 8.15
C ILE A 242 -9.16 1.75 6.95
N SER A 243 -8.50 1.10 6.01
CA SER A 243 -8.48 1.56 4.63
C SER A 243 -9.89 1.44 4.06
N ALA A 244 -10.50 2.56 3.68
CA ALA A 244 -11.82 2.58 3.07
C ALA A 244 -11.88 3.64 1.97
N ALA A 245 -12.32 3.25 0.77
CA ALA A 245 -12.58 4.21 -0.29
C ALA A 245 -13.87 5.03 -0.03
N ASP A 246 -14.79 4.56 0.85
CA ASP A 246 -15.86 5.39 1.41
C ASP A 246 -15.53 5.81 2.85
N TRP A 247 -15.37 7.11 3.05
CA TRP A 247 -15.12 7.71 4.36
C TRP A 247 -16.40 8.08 5.11
N ASN A 248 -17.58 8.04 4.48
CA ASN A 248 -18.86 8.37 5.14
C ASN A 248 -19.27 7.30 6.18
N GLU A 249 -18.58 6.14 6.19
CA GLU A 249 -18.73 5.07 7.18
C GLU A 249 -17.89 5.30 8.46
N GLN A 250 -17.26 6.48 8.66
CA GLN A 250 -16.55 6.86 9.89
C GLN A 250 -17.47 6.90 11.13
N LYS A 251 -17.69 5.73 11.74
CA LYS A 251 -18.53 5.53 12.93
C LYS A 251 -17.93 4.48 13.85
N GLY A 252 -16.96 4.87 14.67
CA GLY A 252 -16.35 4.01 15.68
C GLY A 252 -15.09 4.62 16.29
N SER A 253 -14.31 3.78 16.98
CA SER A 253 -13.02 4.13 17.59
C SER A 253 -11.81 3.75 16.72
N LYS A 254 -12.03 3.21 15.52
CA LYS A 254 -10.97 2.87 14.56
C LYS A 254 -10.60 4.10 13.73
N LEU A 255 -9.32 4.18 13.35
CA LEU A 255 -8.86 5.17 12.38
C LEU A 255 -9.39 4.80 10.99
N MET A 256 -9.59 5.78 10.09
CA MET A 256 -10.06 5.53 8.73
C MET A 256 -9.51 6.55 7.72
N TYR A 257 -9.05 6.06 6.57
CA TYR A 257 -8.45 6.87 5.50
C TYR A 257 -8.80 6.34 4.11
N VAL A 258 -8.78 7.23 3.11
CA VAL A 258 -8.93 6.87 1.70
C VAL A 258 -7.58 6.40 1.17
N GLU A 259 -7.38 5.09 1.07
CA GLU A 259 -6.05 4.55 0.73
C GLU A 259 -5.66 4.68 -0.75
N GLU A 260 -6.62 4.76 -1.68
CA GLU A 260 -6.34 4.84 -3.12
C GLU A 260 -7.25 5.86 -3.83
N LEU A 261 -6.98 7.15 -3.60
CA LEU A 261 -7.55 8.25 -4.38
C LEU A 261 -7.01 8.23 -5.81
N GLY A 262 -7.61 7.39 -6.66
CA GLY A 262 -7.38 7.36 -8.09
C GLY A 262 -8.24 8.37 -8.87
N ILE A 263 -7.67 8.97 -9.91
CA ILE A 263 -8.36 9.93 -10.80
C ILE A 263 -8.02 9.61 -12.26
N GLU A 264 -9.05 9.39 -13.08
CA GLU A 264 -8.94 8.94 -14.48
C GLU A 264 -8.31 10.03 -15.39
N TRP A 265 -6.98 10.16 -15.39
CA TRP A 265 -6.28 11.31 -15.98
C TRP A 265 -6.31 11.37 -17.51
N ARG A 266 -6.47 10.22 -18.19
CA ARG A 266 -6.63 10.16 -19.66
C ARG A 266 -8.03 10.51 -20.15
N LYS A 267 -8.97 10.82 -19.25
CA LYS A 267 -10.37 11.03 -19.60
C LYS A 267 -10.56 12.32 -20.38
N LYS A 268 -10.92 12.17 -21.67
CA LYS A 268 -11.02 13.29 -22.62
C LYS A 268 -11.94 14.40 -22.09
N GLY A 269 -11.39 15.61 -21.96
CA GLY A 269 -12.12 16.79 -21.49
C GLY A 269 -12.20 16.95 -19.97
N TRP A 270 -11.41 16.18 -19.20
CA TRP A 270 -11.18 16.43 -17.78
C TRP A 270 -9.97 17.35 -17.57
N ASP A 271 -10.05 18.21 -16.57
CA ASP A 271 -8.96 19.07 -16.09
C ASP A 271 -8.39 18.39 -14.85
N ILE A 272 -7.26 17.71 -15.00
CA ILE A 272 -6.77 16.79 -13.96
C ILE A 272 -6.25 17.54 -12.73
N ALA A 273 -5.62 18.71 -12.94
CA ALA A 273 -5.21 19.59 -11.87
C ALA A 273 -6.41 20.12 -11.07
N LYS A 274 -7.49 20.54 -11.76
CA LYS A 274 -8.72 20.95 -11.08
C LYS A 274 -9.39 19.77 -10.37
N THR A 275 -9.54 18.61 -11.03
CA THR A 275 -10.18 17.42 -10.43
C THR A 275 -9.42 16.94 -9.20
N PHE A 276 -8.08 16.91 -9.22
CA PHE A 276 -7.26 16.60 -8.05
C PHE A 276 -7.47 17.64 -6.93
N SER A 277 -7.46 18.93 -7.26
CA SER A 277 -7.72 19.99 -6.28
C SER A 277 -9.14 19.95 -5.70
N ASP A 278 -10.16 19.62 -6.48
CA ASP A 278 -11.57 19.57 -6.04
C ASP A 278 -11.79 18.42 -5.04
N VAL A 279 -11.29 17.23 -5.36
CA VAL A 279 -11.48 16.03 -4.52
C VAL A 279 -10.62 16.10 -3.25
N THR A 280 -9.36 16.50 -3.35
CA THR A 280 -8.50 16.68 -2.16
C THR A 280 -9.01 17.81 -1.28
N SER A 281 -9.49 18.94 -1.83
CA SER A 281 -10.15 19.99 -1.05
C SER A 281 -11.41 19.49 -0.34
N THR A 282 -12.14 18.54 -0.91
CA THR A 282 -13.33 17.93 -0.28
C THR A 282 -12.93 17.06 0.93
N LEU A 283 -11.93 16.19 0.76
CA LEU A 283 -11.42 15.32 1.83
C LEU A 283 -10.78 16.13 2.96
N ASN A 284 -9.97 17.14 2.62
CA ASN A 284 -9.37 18.08 3.56
C ASN A 284 -10.45 18.84 4.36
N SER A 285 -11.52 19.30 3.71
CA SER A 285 -12.63 20.00 4.39
C SER A 285 -13.40 19.11 5.36
N ALA A 286 -13.36 17.78 5.16
CA ALA A 286 -13.94 16.78 6.05
C ALA A 286 -12.95 16.22 7.09
N GLY A 287 -11.69 16.67 7.10
CA GLY A 287 -10.65 16.14 8.00
C GLY A 287 -10.19 14.71 7.68
N VAL A 288 -10.57 14.18 6.51
CA VAL A 288 -10.37 12.79 6.11
C VAL A 288 -8.96 12.59 5.55
N PRO A 289 -8.11 11.72 6.14
CA PRO A 289 -6.80 11.46 5.58
C PRO A 289 -6.90 10.66 4.28
N TRP A 290 -5.97 10.89 3.36
CA TRP A 290 -6.04 10.31 2.02
C TRP A 290 -4.67 10.03 1.41
N MET A 291 -4.62 9.05 0.52
CA MET A 291 -3.44 8.67 -0.25
C MET A 291 -3.80 8.59 -1.72
N SER A 292 -3.04 9.29 -2.56
CA SER A 292 -3.22 9.29 -4.01
C SER A 292 -2.81 7.96 -4.64
N TRP A 293 -3.59 7.44 -5.59
CA TRP A 293 -3.15 6.39 -6.52
C TRP A 293 -3.07 6.96 -7.94
N MET A 294 -1.89 7.25 -8.47
CA MET A 294 -0.63 7.46 -7.74
C MET A 294 0.13 8.62 -8.36
N LEU A 295 0.75 9.46 -7.53
CA LEU A 295 1.62 10.52 -8.01
C LEU A 295 3.01 9.92 -8.32
N ILE A 296 3.46 9.99 -9.56
CA ILE A 296 4.79 9.51 -9.99
C ILE A 296 5.74 10.67 -10.31
N PRO A 297 7.07 10.45 -10.34
CA PRO A 297 8.00 11.38 -10.96
C PRO A 297 7.61 11.69 -12.41
N ASP A 298 8.11 12.80 -12.96
CA ASP A 298 7.87 13.15 -14.35
C ASP A 298 8.38 12.04 -15.29
N VAL A 299 7.55 11.67 -16.29
CA VAL A 299 7.71 10.44 -17.08
C VAL A 299 9.09 10.37 -17.73
N ALA A 300 9.86 9.35 -17.35
CA ALA A 300 11.25 9.19 -17.80
C ALA A 300 11.32 9.10 -19.33
N GLY A 301 12.33 9.73 -19.93
CA GLY A 301 12.42 9.92 -21.38
C GLY A 301 12.34 8.63 -22.20
N ASN A 302 12.93 7.56 -21.69
CA ASN A 302 12.92 6.19 -22.23
C ASN A 302 11.65 5.39 -21.89
N CYS A 303 10.82 5.85 -20.94
CA CYS A 303 9.63 5.16 -20.45
C CYS A 303 8.31 5.76 -20.97
N LYS A 304 8.36 6.73 -21.89
CA LYS A 304 7.18 7.37 -22.49
C LYS A 304 6.24 6.38 -23.18
N ASP A 305 6.76 5.40 -23.90
CA ASP A 305 5.94 4.42 -24.62
C ASP A 305 5.29 3.42 -23.66
N ASN A 306 6.06 2.94 -22.66
CA ASN A 306 5.51 2.16 -21.55
C ASN A 306 4.37 2.91 -20.87
N TYR A 307 4.61 4.15 -20.43
CA TYR A 307 3.60 5.03 -19.85
C TYR A 307 2.36 5.11 -20.74
N ASN A 308 2.51 5.54 -22.01
CA ASN A 308 1.40 5.72 -22.95
C ASN A 308 0.62 4.43 -23.21
N SER A 309 1.26 3.27 -23.14
CA SER A 309 0.64 1.94 -23.31
C SER A 309 -0.04 1.40 -22.05
N ASP A 310 0.30 1.92 -20.87
CA ASP A 310 -0.21 1.43 -19.58
C ASP A 310 -1.74 1.59 -19.49
N THR A 311 -2.43 0.57 -19.00
CA THR A 311 -3.89 0.52 -18.87
C THR A 311 -4.40 1.11 -17.55
N ASP A 312 -3.51 1.42 -16.62
CA ASP A 312 -3.83 2.08 -15.35
C ASP A 312 -3.96 3.60 -15.54
N TYR A 313 -5.17 4.03 -15.92
CA TYR A 313 -5.50 5.43 -16.22
C TYR A 313 -5.49 6.38 -15.02
N ASN A 314 -4.97 5.97 -13.84
CA ASN A 314 -4.97 6.76 -12.61
C ASN A 314 -3.56 7.24 -12.18
N ILE A 315 -2.50 6.82 -12.86
CA ILE A 315 -1.12 7.24 -12.58
C ILE A 315 -0.87 8.69 -13.05
N ILE A 316 -0.69 9.64 -12.14
CA ILE A 316 -0.55 11.07 -12.47
C ILE A 316 0.92 11.52 -12.27
N PRO A 317 1.62 12.02 -13.30
CA PRO A 317 2.91 12.70 -13.13
C PRO A 317 2.79 13.99 -12.30
N LEU A 318 3.86 14.35 -11.58
CA LEU A 318 3.89 15.61 -10.81
C LEU A 318 3.54 16.82 -11.69
N ASP A 319 4.06 16.88 -12.93
CA ASP A 319 3.76 17.94 -13.90
C ASP A 319 2.33 17.91 -14.51
N LYS A 320 1.43 17.04 -14.03
CA LYS A 320 0.01 16.97 -14.42
C LYS A 320 -0.98 17.13 -13.26
N ALA A 321 -0.59 16.84 -12.03
CA ALA A 321 -1.48 16.89 -10.87
C ALA A 321 -1.80 18.31 -10.36
N GLY A 322 -1.06 19.32 -10.82
CA GLY A 322 -1.24 20.71 -10.40
C GLY A 322 -0.60 21.03 -9.05
N ASP A 323 -1.31 21.77 -8.21
CA ASP A 323 -0.81 22.24 -6.91
C ASP A 323 -0.93 21.16 -5.82
N ILE A 324 -0.09 20.12 -5.95
CA ILE A 324 0.04 19.03 -4.97
C ILE A 324 0.40 19.59 -3.60
N ALA A 325 1.28 20.61 -3.56
CA ALA A 325 1.76 21.20 -2.32
C ALA A 325 0.62 21.78 -1.48
N LYS A 326 -0.30 22.52 -2.10
CA LYS A 326 -1.52 23.01 -1.46
C LYS A 326 -2.50 21.90 -1.06
N ALA A 327 -2.61 20.82 -1.86
CA ALA A 327 -3.47 19.70 -1.52
C ALA A 327 -2.98 18.96 -0.25
N MET A 328 -1.69 18.62 -0.19
CA MET A 328 -1.06 17.91 0.93
C MET A 328 -0.95 18.79 2.19
N SER A 329 -0.50 20.04 2.05
CA SER A 329 -0.46 20.98 3.19
C SER A 329 -1.86 21.36 3.68
N GLY A 330 -2.85 21.42 2.80
CA GLY A 330 -4.26 21.57 3.17
C GLY A 330 -4.79 20.40 4.00
N ALA A 331 -4.33 19.17 3.75
CA ALA A 331 -4.63 18.02 4.58
C ALA A 331 -3.93 18.14 5.95
N ALA A 332 -2.64 18.46 5.95
CA ALA A 332 -1.83 18.64 7.16
C ALA A 332 -2.22 19.85 8.03
N ALA A 333 -3.09 20.73 7.53
CA ALA A 333 -3.69 21.86 8.25
C ALA A 333 -5.18 21.66 8.59
N ALA A 334 -5.84 20.66 7.99
CA ALA A 334 -7.22 20.31 8.32
C ALA A 334 -7.28 19.61 9.68
N LYS A 335 -8.26 19.98 10.52
CA LYS A 335 -8.54 19.23 11.75
C LYS A 335 -9.15 17.88 11.40
N SER A 336 -8.78 16.85 12.15
CA SER A 336 -9.39 15.52 12.10
C SER A 336 -9.87 15.12 13.49
N ASP A 337 -10.96 14.37 13.54
CA ASP A 337 -11.42 13.71 14.78
C ASP A 337 -10.58 12.47 15.13
N GLN A 338 -9.57 12.15 14.31
CA GLN A 338 -8.71 10.97 14.42
C GLN A 338 -7.26 11.34 14.74
N ASP A 339 -6.71 10.87 15.88
CA ASP A 339 -5.27 10.98 16.15
C ASP A 339 -4.50 9.77 15.58
N TRP A 340 -3.71 10.05 14.55
CA TRP A 340 -2.85 9.07 13.90
C TRP A 340 -1.49 8.87 14.59
N GLY A 341 -1.15 9.67 15.61
CA GLY A 341 0.16 9.66 16.26
C GLY A 341 1.27 10.31 15.43
N LEU A 342 0.90 11.02 14.36
CA LEU A 342 1.83 11.79 13.54
C LEU A 342 2.13 13.11 14.26
N SER A 343 3.41 13.37 14.52
CA SER A 343 3.82 14.65 15.09
C SER A 343 3.48 15.80 14.13
N ALA A 344 2.84 16.84 14.65
CA ALA A 344 2.63 18.08 13.90
C ALA A 344 4.00 18.58 13.40
N GLY A 345 4.17 18.64 12.08
CA GLY A 345 5.48 18.62 11.42
C GLY A 345 6.46 19.65 11.99
N GLY A 346 7.59 19.15 12.50
CA GLY A 346 8.56 19.92 13.27
C GLY A 346 9.35 20.95 12.47
N GLY A 347 8.70 21.99 11.97
CA GLY A 347 9.31 23.19 11.39
C GLY A 347 9.99 24.07 12.44
N SER A 348 10.97 23.52 13.16
CA SER A 348 11.78 24.23 14.14
C SER A 348 13.22 23.73 14.11
N SER A 349 14.17 24.67 14.12
CA SER A 349 15.60 24.40 14.28
C SER A 349 15.89 23.59 15.56
N GLY A 350 16.90 22.72 15.49
CA GLY A 350 17.18 21.72 16.53
C GLY A 350 17.42 22.29 17.93
N SER A 351 16.79 21.64 18.92
CA SER A 351 17.13 21.77 20.34
C SER A 351 16.99 20.40 20.99
N SER A 352 18.08 19.87 21.56
CA SER A 352 18.13 18.54 22.15
C SER A 352 17.38 18.48 23.49
N SER A 353 16.12 18.05 23.47
CA SER A 353 15.33 17.87 24.69
C SER A 353 15.73 16.59 25.43
N THR A 354 16.69 16.70 26.34
CA THR A 354 17.06 15.62 27.27
C THR A 354 15.94 15.40 28.28
N ARG A 355 15.11 14.38 28.05
CA ARG A 355 14.04 13.99 28.98
C ARG A 355 14.66 13.42 30.28
N PRO A 356 14.25 13.86 31.48
CA PRO A 356 14.89 13.45 32.72
C PRO A 356 14.64 11.97 33.05
N LEU A 357 15.70 11.29 33.50
CA LEU A 357 15.62 9.93 34.03
C LEU A 357 15.00 9.95 35.43
N ASN A 358 13.87 9.28 35.61
CA ASN A 358 13.22 9.08 36.90
C ASN A 358 13.95 7.97 37.68
N GLN A 359 14.90 8.33 38.55
CA GLN A 359 15.63 7.34 39.36
C GLN A 359 14.76 6.84 40.52
N GLY A 360 14.57 5.51 40.58
CA GLY A 360 13.88 4.84 41.67
C GLY A 360 14.71 4.79 42.96
N ASN A 361 14.01 4.78 44.09
CA ASN A 361 14.60 4.74 45.43
C ASN A 361 15.39 3.44 45.67
N GLY A 362 16.65 3.55 46.14
CA GLY A 362 17.50 2.43 46.52
C GLY A 362 18.31 2.76 47.77
N THR A 363 18.30 1.89 48.78
CA THR A 363 18.83 2.17 50.13
C THR A 363 20.34 1.92 50.26
N SER A 364 21.00 2.75 51.07
CA SER A 364 22.44 2.67 51.35
C SER A 364 22.81 1.58 52.39
N SER A 365 23.94 0.89 52.16
CA SER A 365 24.76 0.29 53.22
C SER A 365 26.21 -0.03 52.78
N ASP A 366 27.07 0.98 52.86
CA ASP A 366 28.40 0.98 53.51
C ASP A 366 29.64 0.13 53.08
N VAL A 367 30.79 0.79 53.29
CA VAL A 367 32.16 0.29 53.64
C VAL A 367 33.11 -0.30 52.57
N MET A 368 34.19 0.47 52.31
CA MET A 368 35.62 0.12 52.03
C MET A 368 35.95 -0.95 50.96
N SER A 369 36.89 -0.77 50.01
CA SER A 369 37.91 0.28 49.73
C SER A 369 38.52 0.01 48.32
N HIS A 370 39.68 0.49 47.81
CA HIS A 370 40.88 1.19 48.33
C HIS A 370 41.61 1.99 47.21
N THR A 371 42.86 2.39 47.46
CA THR A 371 43.87 3.01 46.53
C THR A 371 44.16 2.20 45.25
N ASN A 372 44.77 2.71 44.16
CA ASN A 372 45.76 3.81 44.05
C ASN A 372 45.93 4.33 42.60
N GLY A 373 46.46 5.56 42.42
CA GLY A 373 47.35 6.00 41.32
C GLY A 373 46.91 5.92 39.83
N THR A 374 47.33 6.81 38.93
CA THR A 374 48.26 7.97 39.00
C THR A 374 47.89 9.02 37.94
N SER A 375 48.27 10.27 38.19
CA SER A 375 48.10 11.42 37.29
C SER A 375 49.17 11.52 36.20
N SER A 376 48.81 12.09 35.06
CA SER A 376 49.72 12.93 34.24
C SER A 376 48.91 14.02 33.53
N SER A 377 49.22 15.28 33.79
CA SER A 377 48.74 16.41 32.99
C SER A 377 49.60 16.57 31.74
N ASP A 378 49.06 17.20 30.69
CA ASP A 378 49.53 18.51 30.18
C ASP A 378 48.86 18.85 28.83
N ASN A 379 48.96 20.05 28.25
CA ASN A 379 48.68 21.43 28.75
C ASN A 379 48.98 22.39 27.57
N GLY A 380 48.06 23.31 27.23
CA GLY A 380 48.29 24.37 26.24
C GLY A 380 48.29 23.94 24.75
N THR A 381 48.30 24.84 23.76
CA THR A 381 48.17 26.31 23.79
C THR A 381 47.51 26.82 22.48
N THR A 382 46.88 28.00 22.53
CA THR A 382 46.23 28.71 21.41
C THR A 382 47.18 29.16 20.29
N THR A 383 46.68 29.27 19.05
CA THR A 383 46.99 30.40 18.15
C THR A 383 45.88 30.59 17.10
N ALA A 384 45.85 31.73 16.42
CA ALA A 384 44.77 32.13 15.51
C ALA A 384 45.29 32.95 14.31
N GLY A 385 44.45 33.09 13.26
CA GLY A 385 44.61 34.09 12.20
C GLY A 385 44.91 33.53 10.81
N GLY A 386 44.21 34.05 9.80
CA GLY A 386 44.40 33.71 8.38
C GLY A 386 43.19 34.13 7.54
N SER A 387 43.38 35.11 6.64
CA SER A 387 42.38 35.62 5.69
C SER A 387 43.10 36.08 4.41
N LEU A 388 42.35 36.42 3.36
CA LEU A 388 42.80 36.85 2.02
C LEU A 388 43.33 35.69 1.14
N SER A 389 43.18 35.68 -0.20
CA SER A 389 42.50 36.63 -1.12
C SER A 389 42.01 36.00 -2.43
N THR A 390 41.14 36.75 -3.12
CA THR A 390 40.64 36.64 -4.49
C THR A 390 41.65 36.36 -5.62
N GLY A 391 41.17 35.76 -6.72
CA GLY A 391 41.79 35.77 -8.07
C GLY A 391 42.00 34.36 -8.66
N GLY A 392 41.78 34.09 -9.96
CA GLY A 392 41.38 34.94 -11.09
C GLY A 392 40.77 34.13 -12.25
N SER A 393 40.63 34.74 -13.44
CA SER A 393 39.90 34.19 -14.61
C SER A 393 40.86 33.75 -15.75
N SER A 394 40.29 33.33 -16.91
CA SER A 394 40.93 33.03 -18.21
C SER A 394 41.71 31.70 -18.32
N SER A 395 41.79 31.01 -19.48
CA SER A 395 41.00 31.10 -20.74
C SER A 395 41.24 29.89 -21.66
N THR A 396 40.35 29.74 -22.64
CA THR A 396 40.45 29.02 -23.95
C THR A 396 41.80 28.44 -24.38
N GLY A 397 41.76 27.22 -24.95
CA GLY A 397 42.83 26.65 -25.78
C GLY A 397 42.32 25.57 -26.73
N GLU A 398 42.01 25.93 -27.97
CA GLU A 398 41.79 24.96 -29.05
C GLU A 398 43.13 24.43 -29.59
N THR A 399 43.17 23.16 -30.03
CA THR A 399 43.80 22.82 -31.31
C THR A 399 43.33 21.45 -31.80
N ALA A 400 43.15 21.32 -33.11
CA ALA A 400 42.82 20.06 -33.78
C ALA A 400 44.03 19.50 -34.54
N SER A 401 43.98 18.22 -34.96
CA SER A 401 43.94 17.86 -36.40
C SER A 401 44.32 16.39 -36.68
N ASN A 402 43.73 15.85 -37.75
CA ASN A 402 44.19 14.72 -38.59
C ASN A 402 44.29 13.31 -37.94
N GLY A 403 44.10 12.21 -38.70
CA GLY A 403 43.65 12.09 -40.10
C GLY A 403 43.95 10.70 -40.71
N GLY A 404 43.30 10.34 -41.82
CA GLY A 404 43.44 9.04 -42.50
C GLY A 404 42.44 7.98 -41.98
N SER A 405 41.60 7.25 -42.75
CA SER A 405 41.45 6.89 -44.19
C SER A 405 41.94 5.48 -44.58
N SER A 406 41.34 4.97 -45.66
CA SER A 406 41.59 3.72 -46.42
C SER A 406 41.08 2.36 -45.87
N SER A 407 40.03 1.84 -46.52
CA SER A 407 39.87 0.51 -47.16
C SER A 407 40.46 -0.78 -46.56
N GLY A 408 39.64 -1.85 -46.53
CA GLY A 408 40.08 -3.24 -46.50
C GLY A 408 38.90 -4.23 -46.65
N GLU A 409 38.97 -5.16 -47.61
CA GLU A 409 37.92 -6.15 -47.90
C GLU A 409 38.22 -7.54 -47.31
N THR A 410 37.17 -8.35 -47.13
CA THR A 410 37.15 -9.84 -47.17
C THR A 410 38.21 -10.64 -46.41
N SER A 411 37.78 -11.47 -45.44
CA SER A 411 37.78 -12.96 -45.57
C SER A 411 37.64 -13.66 -44.21
N ALA A 412 36.63 -14.52 -44.06
CA ALA A 412 36.53 -15.50 -42.97
C ALA A 412 35.64 -16.69 -43.39
N SER A 413 36.23 -17.67 -44.09
CA SER A 413 35.59 -18.96 -44.38
C SER A 413 35.61 -19.86 -43.15
N GLY A 414 34.50 -20.54 -42.86
CA GLY A 414 34.37 -21.41 -41.68
C GLY A 414 33.18 -22.35 -41.77
N GLU A 415 33.19 -23.26 -42.76
CA GLU A 415 32.16 -24.30 -42.88
C GLU A 415 32.30 -25.36 -41.79
N THR A 416 31.18 -25.84 -41.27
CA THR A 416 30.98 -27.29 -41.05
C THR A 416 29.49 -27.59 -40.96
N SER A 417 28.96 -28.31 -41.93
CA SER A 417 27.60 -28.82 -41.94
C SER A 417 27.63 -30.35 -41.90
N SER A 418 26.76 -30.96 -41.10
CA SER A 418 26.44 -32.38 -41.18
C SER A 418 24.98 -32.57 -40.78
N ALA A 419 24.31 -33.48 -41.48
CA ALA A 419 22.88 -33.75 -41.33
C ALA A 419 22.64 -35.26 -41.17
N GLY A 420 21.45 -35.61 -40.68
CA GLY A 420 21.03 -36.99 -40.42
C GLY A 420 20.67 -37.21 -38.95
N GLY A 421 19.69 -38.04 -38.61
CA GLY A 421 18.81 -38.82 -39.49
C GLY A 421 17.62 -39.42 -38.73
N THR A 422 16.67 -40.00 -39.45
CA THR A 422 15.43 -40.57 -38.90
C THR A 422 15.49 -42.09 -38.75
N SER A 423 14.77 -42.64 -37.75
CA SER A 423 14.36 -44.06 -37.61
C SER A 423 15.51 -45.07 -37.34
N SER A 424 15.31 -46.31 -36.86
CA SER A 424 14.09 -47.11 -36.59
C SER A 424 14.29 -48.18 -35.47
N GLU A 425 13.16 -48.61 -34.87
CA GLU A 425 12.80 -49.99 -34.42
C GLU A 425 13.62 -50.83 -33.40
N GLY A 426 12.95 -51.84 -32.82
CA GLY A 426 13.50 -52.88 -31.93
C GLY A 426 12.94 -52.87 -30.49
N THR A 427 12.14 -53.81 -29.95
CA THR A 427 11.16 -54.84 -30.36
C THR A 427 11.14 -55.93 -29.24
N GLU A 428 10.09 -56.76 -29.15
CA GLU A 428 9.84 -57.88 -28.18
C GLU A 428 9.06 -57.48 -26.90
N THR A 429 7.76 -57.82 -26.71
CA THR A 429 7.06 -59.12 -26.45
C THR A 429 7.25 -59.66 -25.02
N SER A 430 6.27 -60.19 -24.28
CA SER A 430 4.81 -60.44 -24.47
C SER A 430 4.13 -60.65 -23.07
N SER A 431 2.88 -61.11 -22.82
CA SER A 431 1.90 -61.88 -23.62
C SER A 431 0.40 -61.64 -23.29
N GLN A 432 -0.28 -62.59 -22.62
CA GLN A 432 -1.75 -62.82 -22.59
C GLN A 432 -2.25 -63.21 -21.18
N GLY A 433 -3.56 -63.03 -20.91
CA GLY A 433 -4.27 -63.71 -19.80
C GLY A 433 -5.61 -63.07 -19.44
N ALA A 434 -6.72 -63.82 -19.46
CA ALA A 434 -8.07 -63.29 -19.19
C ALA A 434 -8.94 -64.29 -18.41
N THR A 435 -9.89 -63.79 -17.60
CA THR A 435 -11.26 -64.34 -17.44
C THR A 435 -12.14 -63.49 -16.50
N SER A 436 -13.47 -63.67 -16.62
CA SER A 436 -14.55 -63.16 -15.74
C SER A 436 -15.33 -64.39 -15.18
N PRO A 437 -16.52 -64.35 -14.50
CA PRO A 437 -17.62 -63.36 -14.53
C PRO A 437 -18.33 -63.06 -13.18
N GLY A 438 -19.42 -62.26 -13.20
CA GLY A 438 -20.27 -62.04 -12.00
C GLY A 438 -21.44 -61.02 -12.10
N SER A 439 -22.36 -61.22 -13.07
CA SER A 439 -23.84 -61.04 -12.96
C SER A 439 -24.45 -59.94 -12.04
N SER A 440 -25.09 -58.88 -12.61
CA SER A 440 -26.57 -58.75 -12.84
C SER A 440 -27.34 -58.06 -11.68
N THR A 441 -28.47 -57.34 -11.79
CA THR A 441 -29.45 -56.90 -12.85
C THR A 441 -29.84 -55.42 -12.59
N GLY A 442 -30.63 -54.67 -13.39
CA GLY A 442 -31.18 -54.83 -14.74
C GLY A 442 -32.43 -53.95 -15.02
N GLY A 443 -32.52 -53.35 -16.22
CA GLY A 443 -33.72 -52.69 -16.78
C GLY A 443 -34.09 -51.28 -16.26
N SER A 444 -34.93 -50.47 -16.94
CA SER A 444 -35.42 -50.55 -18.33
C SER A 444 -35.91 -49.17 -18.83
N THR A 445 -36.18 -49.09 -20.15
CA THR A 445 -36.43 -47.89 -20.98
C THR A 445 -37.80 -47.21 -20.84
N GLU A 446 -37.92 -46.07 -21.55
CA GLU A 446 -39.10 -45.32 -22.01
C GLU A 446 -39.46 -44.05 -21.21
N GLY A 447 -39.95 -42.97 -21.84
CA GLY A 447 -40.11 -42.72 -23.28
C GLY A 447 -41.29 -41.77 -23.57
N GLY A 448 -41.02 -40.54 -24.02
CA GLY A 448 -42.10 -39.59 -24.33
C GLY A 448 -41.64 -38.30 -24.99
N LYS A 449 -42.12 -38.04 -26.21
CA LYS A 449 -42.12 -36.72 -26.86
C LYS A 449 -43.55 -36.18 -26.87
N GLY A 450 -43.70 -34.88 -26.59
CA GLY A 450 -44.93 -34.11 -26.77
C GLY A 450 -44.56 -32.70 -27.21
N ASN A 451 -45.40 -32.04 -28.02
CA ASN A 451 -45.05 -30.82 -28.76
C ASN A 451 -46.29 -29.94 -29.01
N SER A 452 -46.11 -28.62 -29.14
CA SER A 452 -47.12 -27.60 -29.55
C SER A 452 -48.33 -27.44 -28.60
N GLN A 453 -49.09 -26.33 -28.56
CA GLN A 453 -48.94 -24.96 -29.08
C GLN A 453 -49.94 -24.02 -28.34
N ASP A 454 -49.58 -22.74 -28.18
CA ASP A 454 -50.46 -21.56 -27.98
C ASP A 454 -51.50 -21.62 -26.81
N ASP A 455 -52.29 -20.60 -26.43
CA ASP A 455 -52.57 -19.27 -27.00
C ASP A 455 -53.01 -18.26 -25.90
N SER A 456 -52.80 -16.96 -26.15
CA SER A 456 -53.50 -15.78 -25.59
C SER A 456 -53.61 -15.54 -24.06
N GLY A 457 -53.67 -14.26 -23.64
CA GLY A 457 -54.12 -13.89 -22.28
C GLY A 457 -53.47 -12.65 -21.66
N GLY A 458 -53.82 -11.45 -22.12
CA GLY A 458 -53.33 -10.19 -21.51
C GLY A 458 -54.22 -9.68 -20.37
N ALA A 459 -53.62 -9.22 -19.27
CA ALA A 459 -54.31 -8.52 -18.19
C ALA A 459 -53.54 -7.26 -17.74
N LYS A 460 -54.18 -6.10 -17.85
CA LYS A 460 -53.71 -4.86 -17.20
C LYS A 460 -54.25 -4.83 -15.77
N MET A 461 -53.41 -4.49 -14.80
CA MET A 461 -53.87 -3.87 -13.55
C MET A 461 -53.03 -2.63 -13.29
N GLY A 462 -53.70 -1.50 -13.08
CA GLY A 462 -53.09 -0.27 -12.59
C GLY A 462 -53.60 0.01 -11.18
N ALA A 463 -52.79 0.69 -10.37
CA ALA A 463 -53.19 1.21 -9.07
C ALA A 463 -52.84 2.70 -9.00
N SER A 464 -53.85 3.56 -9.12
CA SER A 464 -53.74 5.00 -8.84
C SER A 464 -53.79 5.24 -7.34
N TRP A 465 -52.98 6.17 -6.83
CA TRP A 465 -53.23 6.83 -5.54
C TRP A 465 -53.11 8.35 -5.69
N SER A 466 -53.91 9.06 -4.90
CA SER A 466 -54.17 10.49 -5.06
C SER A 466 -53.04 11.38 -4.51
N LYS A 467 -53.07 12.64 -4.94
CA LYS A 467 -52.46 13.75 -4.21
C LYS A 467 -53.40 14.30 -3.12
N ASP A 468 -52.81 15.13 -2.28
CA ASP A 468 -53.40 16.09 -1.33
C ASP A 468 -54.13 15.44 -0.13
N ASP A 469 -54.09 15.98 1.10
CA ASP A 469 -53.68 17.33 1.54
C ASP A 469 -52.89 17.30 2.88
N ALA A 470 -52.42 18.46 3.38
CA ALA A 470 -51.42 18.57 4.47
C ALA A 470 -51.95 18.97 5.86
N SER A 471 -51.23 18.63 6.95
CA SER A 471 -51.00 19.54 8.12
C SER A 471 -50.02 19.04 9.21
N SER A 472 -49.21 20.00 9.69
CA SER A 472 -48.67 20.16 11.07
C SER A 472 -47.87 19.05 11.81
N SER A 473 -46.56 19.31 11.92
CA SER A 473 -45.72 19.26 13.15
C SER A 473 -45.63 17.98 14.03
N LYS A 474 -44.41 17.42 14.07
CA LYS A 474 -43.58 17.39 15.30
C LYS A 474 -42.11 17.11 15.00
N GLU A 475 -41.21 17.69 15.79
CA GLU A 475 -39.77 17.64 15.56
C GLU A 475 -39.16 16.28 15.92
N LYS A 476 -38.49 15.65 14.95
CA LYS A 476 -37.32 14.78 15.17
C LYS A 476 -36.35 14.97 14.01
N GLY A 477 -35.09 15.24 14.32
CA GLY A 477 -34.04 15.50 13.32
C GLY A 477 -33.66 14.27 12.52
N SER A 478 -34.37 14.00 11.41
CA SER A 478 -33.96 13.01 10.42
C SER A 478 -32.86 13.58 9.55
N TRP A 479 -31.63 13.08 9.69
CA TRP A 479 -30.61 13.24 8.67
C TRP A 479 -31.11 12.57 7.39
N SER A 480 -31.16 13.29 6.27
CA SER A 480 -31.64 12.72 5.00
C SER A 480 -30.58 11.83 4.37
N LYS A 481 -30.99 10.95 3.44
CA LYS A 481 -30.10 9.99 2.76
C LYS A 481 -29.34 10.61 1.57
N ASP A 482 -29.22 11.93 1.51
CA ASP A 482 -28.63 12.66 0.39
C ASP A 482 -27.11 12.89 0.58
N GLY A 483 -26.43 11.88 1.11
CA GLY A 483 -25.01 11.93 1.45
C GLY A 483 -24.09 11.90 0.23
N ALA A 484 -23.27 12.95 0.10
CA ALA A 484 -21.95 12.93 -0.51
C ALA A 484 -21.78 12.29 -1.91
N SER A 485 -22.64 12.60 -2.88
CA SER A 485 -22.13 12.70 -4.26
C SER A 485 -21.31 13.99 -4.38
N ALA A 486 -20.00 13.90 -4.65
CA ALA A 486 -19.18 15.07 -4.93
C ALA A 486 -19.80 15.89 -6.07
N SER A 487 -20.28 17.10 -5.71
CA SER A 487 -20.94 18.12 -6.55
C SER A 487 -21.73 17.61 -7.77
N LYS A 488 -23.08 17.54 -7.66
CA LYS A 488 -23.99 17.48 -8.82
C LYS A 488 -24.12 18.82 -9.58
N SER A 489 -22.99 19.51 -9.79
CA SER A 489 -22.85 20.55 -10.80
C SER A 489 -22.24 19.93 -12.07
N ASP A 490 -22.75 20.31 -13.23
CA ASP A 490 -22.21 20.01 -14.57
C ASP A 490 -22.12 18.53 -15.00
N GLY A 491 -22.65 17.58 -14.21
CA GLY A 491 -22.72 16.15 -14.56
C GLY A 491 -21.37 15.42 -14.61
N LYS A 492 -20.28 16.09 -14.21
CA LYS A 492 -18.93 15.52 -14.14
C LYS A 492 -18.70 14.87 -12.77
N SER A 493 -19.30 13.71 -12.50
CA SER A 493 -18.98 13.00 -11.26
C SER A 493 -17.51 12.56 -11.31
N CYS A 494 -16.76 12.95 -10.27
CA CYS A 494 -15.46 12.35 -10.00
C CYS A 494 -15.70 10.87 -9.70
N ARG A 495 -15.26 9.99 -10.60
CA ARG A 495 -14.97 8.62 -10.20
C ARG A 495 -13.65 8.71 -9.42
N LEU A 496 -13.73 8.50 -8.11
CA LEU A 496 -12.63 7.86 -7.39
C LEU A 496 -12.30 6.56 -8.13
N ARG A 497 -11.06 6.05 -8.00
CA ARG A 497 -10.89 4.60 -8.12
C ARG A 497 -11.64 3.96 -6.95
N TRP A 498 -12.84 3.52 -7.29
CA TRP A 498 -13.35 2.23 -6.86
C TRP A 498 -12.81 1.25 -7.90
#